data_AF-A0A3R8QGN8-F1
#
_entry.id   AF-A0A3R8QGN8-F1
#
_cell.length_a   1.000
_cell.length_b   1.000
_cell.length_c   1.000
_cell.angle_alpha   90.00
_cell.angle_beta   90.00
_cell.angle_gamma   90.00
#
_symmetry.space_group_name_H-M   'P 1'
#
loop_
_entity.id
_entity.type
_entity.pdbx_description
1 polymer ?
#
loop_
_entity_poly.entity_id
_entity_poly.type
_entity_poly.pdbx_seq_one_letter_code
_entity_poly.pdbx_strand_id
1 'polypeptide(L)'
;MTVHQLIARPRTRLLTVLAACLFVLLGGVPGALADTRRDPASTDCISTPAEYKAAWDARQVRCVSPSLFGTTHTRGDTTLYPSGFWYAWAGSNTNLERYLQLRSRYGDQPPKTGIGVLSFVGYPGLDSWDTPTDLAVYTLPAGTRAQVPAFETWFRLLDEKFGHTDAYPLAAQRDLVLAYSRLGPGEDVVGAFQDVTGCKRARLLKGAAPSAAIGCSRDFLDALAAAGPSPYDGASSLACFANFQSGYTGPRDAAALRGVLYQCQDAGFLNTGVGLGYNTYANPFVCKSAAAQTVRQRYTGREFVLPNASFGELPSHADIPLDLGSPNQRGFLQKGYC
;
A
#
# COMPACT_ATOMS: atom_id res chain seq x y z
N MET A 1 -27.76 -76.71 5.86
CA MET A 1 -27.37 -78.09 5.52
C MET A 1 -25.92 -78.09 5.07
N THR A 2 -25.07 -78.79 5.84
CA THR A 2 -23.78 -79.47 5.50
C THR A 2 -22.69 -78.77 4.66
N VAL A 3 -21.38 -78.86 4.90
CA VAL A 3 -20.44 -79.16 6.02
C VAL A 3 -19.04 -79.32 5.36
N HIS A 4 -18.02 -78.64 5.93
CA HIS A 4 -16.54 -78.91 6.04
C HIS A 4 -15.69 -79.27 4.78
N GLN A 5 -14.38 -78.97 4.67
CA GLN A 5 -13.21 -79.13 5.56
C GLN A 5 -12.12 -78.10 5.13
N LEU A 6 -11.34 -77.36 5.97
CA LEU A 6 -10.31 -77.67 6.98
C LEU A 6 -9.14 -78.55 6.50
N ILE A 7 -7.90 -78.06 6.56
CA ILE A 7 -6.71 -78.47 7.39
C ILE A 7 -5.48 -77.75 6.73
N ALA A 8 -4.42 -77.22 7.35
CA ALA A 8 -3.73 -77.40 8.63
C ALA A 8 -2.94 -76.13 9.06
N ARG A 9 -2.67 -76.02 10.38
CA ARG A 9 -1.86 -75.04 11.15
C ARG A 9 -0.33 -75.37 11.07
N PRO A 10 0.63 -74.91 11.92
CA PRO A 10 0.60 -73.94 13.06
C PRO A 10 1.86 -73.03 13.31
N ARG A 11 1.65 -72.02 14.20
CA ARG A 11 2.57 -71.50 15.28
C ARG A 11 3.89 -70.82 14.83
N THR A 12 4.41 -69.76 15.45
CA THR A 12 4.63 -69.55 16.90
C THR A 12 5.18 -68.11 17.15
N ARG A 13 4.63 -67.43 18.18
CA ARG A 13 5.30 -66.66 19.28
C ARG A 13 5.92 -65.27 19.00
N LEU A 14 5.33 -64.22 19.63
CA LEU A 14 5.77 -63.47 20.85
C LEU A 14 6.69 -62.29 20.47
N LEU A 15 6.60 -61.02 20.92
CA LEU A 15 6.17 -60.33 22.15
C LEU A 15 5.88 -58.85 21.76
N THR A 16 4.74 -58.18 22.07
CA THR A 16 4.38 -57.44 23.31
C THR A 16 5.57 -56.74 24.01
N VAL A 17 5.64 -55.41 24.18
CA VAL A 17 4.97 -54.54 25.18
C VAL A 17 5.51 -53.10 24.93
N LEU A 18 4.70 -52.09 24.56
CA LEU A 18 4.05 -51.08 25.42
C LEU A 18 4.94 -50.42 26.51
N ALA A 19 5.27 -49.14 26.37
CA ALA A 19 4.90 -48.11 27.35
C ALA A 19 5.64 -46.79 27.10
N ALA A 20 4.85 -45.73 27.16
CA ALA A 20 5.27 -44.34 27.26
C ALA A 20 6.08 -44.07 28.53
N CYS A 21 6.94 -43.05 28.49
CA CYS A 21 7.06 -42.10 29.59
C CYS A 21 7.71 -40.78 29.12
N LEU A 22 7.31 -39.74 29.83
CA LEU A 22 7.48 -38.30 29.63
C LEU A 22 8.85 -37.79 30.12
N PHE A 23 9.12 -36.49 29.88
CA PHE A 23 10.22 -35.60 30.37
C PHE A 23 11.52 -35.62 29.56
N VAL A 24 12.27 -34.52 29.32
CA VAL A 24 12.08 -33.05 29.36
C VAL A 24 13.35 -32.45 28.70
N LEU A 25 13.22 -31.29 28.03
CA LEU A 25 14.24 -30.26 27.72
C LEU A 25 15.54 -30.59 26.93
N LEU A 26 15.94 -29.60 26.12
CA LEU A 26 17.23 -29.37 25.43
C LEU A 26 17.40 -30.01 24.04
N GLY A 27 17.40 -29.16 23.01
CA GLY A 27 17.80 -29.52 21.65
C GLY A 27 17.41 -28.46 20.64
N GLY A 28 18.24 -27.41 20.53
CA GLY A 28 18.06 -26.34 19.55
C GLY A 28 18.15 -26.84 18.11
N VAL A 29 17.28 -26.30 17.25
CA VAL A 29 17.37 -26.46 15.80
C VAL A 29 18.15 -25.27 15.23
N PRO A 30 19.27 -25.49 14.51
CA PRO A 30 20.01 -24.41 13.86
C PRO A 30 19.48 -24.19 12.44
N GLY A 31 19.26 -22.93 12.06
CA GLY A 31 19.11 -22.57 10.64
C GLY A 31 18.24 -21.35 10.35
N ALA A 32 18.84 -20.16 10.39
CA ALA A 32 18.88 -19.23 9.26
C ALA A 32 19.58 -17.95 9.72
N LEU A 33 20.66 -17.62 9.02
CA LEU A 33 21.58 -16.53 9.28
C LEU A 33 20.87 -15.18 9.36
N ALA A 34 20.77 -14.64 10.57
CA ALA A 34 20.73 -13.20 10.78
C ALA A 34 22.11 -12.66 10.40
N ASP A 35 22.21 -11.95 9.28
CA ASP A 35 23.43 -11.20 8.96
C ASP A 35 23.49 -9.97 9.88
N THR A 36 24.07 -10.19 11.06
CA THR A 36 24.38 -9.15 12.04
C THR A 36 25.72 -8.52 11.67
N ARG A 37 25.67 -7.46 10.87
CA ARG A 37 26.55 -6.30 11.05
C ARG A 37 25.70 -5.10 11.43
N ARG A 38 25.35 -5.04 12.72
CA ARG A 38 25.01 -3.78 13.39
C ARG A 38 26.33 -3.09 13.71
N ASP A 39 26.61 -1.98 13.02
CA ASP A 39 27.61 -1.04 13.50
C ASP A 39 27.15 -0.49 14.88
N PRO A 40 28.02 -0.49 15.90
CA PRO A 40 27.71 0.07 17.21
C PRO A 40 27.92 1.59 17.15
N ALA A 41 26.96 2.33 16.60
CA ALA A 41 26.92 3.79 16.70
C ALA A 41 25.46 4.29 16.73
N SER A 42 25.05 4.71 17.93
CA SER A 42 23.71 5.13 18.39
C SER A 42 22.70 3.99 18.61
N THR A 43 22.39 3.72 19.87
CA THR A 43 21.39 2.75 20.35
C THR A 43 19.93 3.22 20.21
N ASP A 44 19.70 4.47 19.80
CA ASP A 44 18.36 5.04 19.69
C ASP A 44 17.95 5.21 18.21
N CYS A 45 16.71 4.82 17.90
CA CYS A 45 16.13 5.05 16.58
C CYS A 45 16.02 6.54 16.28
N ILE A 46 16.11 6.90 15.00
CA ILE A 46 15.84 8.26 14.52
C ILE A 46 14.43 8.66 14.97
N SER A 47 14.33 9.76 15.73
CA SER A 47 13.09 10.16 16.39
C SER A 47 12.57 11.52 15.94
N THR A 48 13.41 12.32 15.27
CA THR A 48 13.04 13.64 14.74
C THR A 48 13.22 13.73 13.22
N PRO A 49 12.49 14.61 12.54
CA PRO A 49 12.70 14.87 11.11
C PRO A 49 14.12 15.35 10.78
N ALA A 50 14.73 16.15 11.64
CA ALA A 50 16.09 16.65 11.46
C ALA A 50 17.13 15.52 11.51
N GLU A 51 17.01 14.60 12.48
CA GLU A 51 17.84 13.40 12.55
C GLU A 51 17.66 12.51 11.32
N TYR A 52 16.43 12.39 10.82
CA TYR A 52 16.16 11.62 9.61
C TYR A 52 16.85 12.24 8.39
N LYS A 53 16.74 13.56 8.22
CA LYS A 53 17.43 14.28 7.15
C LYS A 53 18.95 14.10 7.25
N ALA A 54 19.53 14.21 8.44
CA ALA A 54 20.96 14.00 8.65
C ALA A 54 21.39 12.57 8.26
N ALA A 55 20.61 11.55 8.62
CA ALA A 55 20.86 10.17 8.22
C ALA A 55 20.72 9.97 6.70
N TRP A 56 19.73 10.61 6.07
CA TRP A 56 19.56 10.60 4.61
C TRP A 56 20.78 11.20 3.89
N ASP A 57 21.24 12.36 4.34
CA ASP A 57 22.39 13.06 3.77
C ASP A 57 23.67 12.22 3.93
N ALA A 58 23.85 11.60 5.11
CA ALA A 58 24.95 10.69 5.42
C ALA A 58 24.82 9.28 4.81
N ARG A 59 23.71 8.99 4.10
CA ARG A 59 23.39 7.68 3.52
C ARG A 59 23.38 6.53 4.54
N GLN A 60 22.99 6.84 5.78
CA GLN A 60 23.02 5.91 6.91
C GLN A 60 21.68 5.19 7.06
N VAL A 61 21.72 3.86 7.17
CA VAL A 61 20.55 3.04 7.51
C VAL A 61 20.45 2.91 9.02
N ARG A 62 19.38 3.42 9.61
CA ARG A 62 19.05 3.32 11.04
C ARG A 62 17.57 2.98 11.20
N CYS A 63 17.20 2.44 12.36
CA CYS A 63 15.78 2.32 12.70
C CYS A 63 15.15 3.70 12.87
N VAL A 64 13.84 3.78 12.61
CA VAL A 64 13.06 5.02 12.66
C VAL A 64 11.90 4.84 13.64
N SER A 65 11.73 5.83 14.52
CA SER A 65 10.67 5.84 15.52
C SER A 65 9.28 5.74 14.86
N PRO A 66 8.34 4.94 15.42
CA PRO A 66 6.95 4.90 14.98
C PRO A 66 6.20 6.24 15.01
N SER A 67 6.77 7.27 15.64
CA SER A 67 6.22 8.63 15.68
C SER A 67 6.49 9.44 14.40
N LEU A 68 7.35 8.95 13.50
CA LEU A 68 7.68 9.63 12.25
C LEU A 68 6.90 9.07 11.07
N PHE A 69 6.40 9.98 10.25
CA PHE A 69 5.68 9.72 9.02
C PHE A 69 6.39 10.41 7.86
N GLY A 70 6.13 9.94 6.64
CA GLY A 70 6.64 10.58 5.44
C GLY A 70 5.62 10.66 4.33
N THR A 71 5.60 11.77 3.60
CA THR A 71 4.73 11.96 2.44
C THR A 71 5.53 12.60 1.32
N THR A 72 5.28 12.17 0.08
CA THR A 72 5.82 12.85 -1.10
C THR A 72 4.85 13.93 -1.55
N HIS A 73 5.36 15.10 -1.92
CA HIS A 73 4.55 16.23 -2.37
C HIS A 73 5.25 17.00 -3.49
N THR A 74 4.50 17.81 -4.25
CA THR A 74 5.12 18.66 -5.26
C THR A 74 6.02 19.68 -4.57
N ARG A 75 7.21 19.91 -5.13
CA ARG A 75 8.16 20.88 -4.56
C ARG A 75 7.52 22.26 -4.52
N GLY A 76 7.53 22.86 -3.32
CA GLY A 76 6.91 24.16 -3.06
C GLY A 76 5.47 24.08 -2.54
N ASP A 77 4.84 22.90 -2.53
CA ASP A 77 3.58 22.71 -1.82
C ASP A 77 3.77 22.97 -0.32
N THR A 78 2.75 23.54 0.31
CA THR A 78 2.75 23.90 1.73
C THR A 78 1.89 22.97 2.58
N THR A 79 1.32 21.93 1.98
CA THR A 79 0.42 20.96 2.62
C THR A 79 0.88 19.53 2.43
N LEU A 80 0.51 18.65 3.37
CA LEU A 80 0.84 17.22 3.34
C LEU A 80 0.31 16.51 2.09
N TYR A 81 -0.86 16.95 1.62
CA TYR A 81 -1.48 16.48 0.38
C TYR A 81 -2.15 17.67 -0.30
N PRO A 82 -2.44 17.60 -1.61
CA PRO A 82 -3.09 18.70 -2.32
C PRO A 82 -4.32 19.22 -1.57
N SER A 83 -4.53 20.53 -1.64
CA SER A 83 -5.62 21.19 -0.94
C SER A 83 -6.98 20.63 -1.37
N GLY A 84 -7.94 20.63 -0.46
CA GLY A 84 -9.27 20.06 -0.69
C GLY A 84 -9.40 18.59 -0.29
N PHE A 85 -8.32 17.81 -0.27
CA PHE A 85 -8.38 16.44 0.25
C PHE A 85 -8.68 16.41 1.75
N TRP A 86 -9.59 15.53 2.19
CA TRP A 86 -9.94 15.40 3.62
C TRP A 86 -8.82 14.71 4.41
N TYR A 87 -8.25 13.66 3.82
CA TYR A 87 -7.09 12.96 4.37
C TYR A 87 -5.88 13.07 3.44
N ALA A 88 -4.68 13.14 4.04
CA ALA A 88 -3.40 13.01 3.38
C ALA A 88 -2.89 11.56 3.45
N TRP A 89 -2.24 11.10 2.37
CA TRP A 89 -1.58 9.80 2.34
C TRP A 89 -0.18 9.89 2.94
N ALA A 90 0.19 8.89 3.74
CA ALA A 90 1.47 8.87 4.43
C ALA A 90 2.08 7.46 4.49
N GLY A 91 3.40 7.41 4.41
CA GLY A 91 4.20 6.24 4.73
C GLY A 91 4.55 6.19 6.22
N SER A 92 4.67 4.97 6.73
CA SER A 92 5.09 4.70 8.11
C SER A 92 6.59 4.90 8.36
N ASN A 93 7.01 4.79 9.61
CA ASN A 93 8.42 4.65 9.99
C ASN A 93 9.14 3.50 9.26
N THR A 94 8.45 2.39 9.00
CA THR A 94 9.04 1.27 8.25
C THR A 94 9.27 1.63 6.77
N ASN A 95 8.50 2.56 6.21
CA ASN A 95 8.74 3.08 4.86
C ASN A 95 9.97 4.00 4.87
N LEU A 96 10.07 4.88 5.87
CA LEU A 96 11.23 5.75 6.07
C LEU A 96 12.54 4.94 6.21
N GLU A 97 12.54 3.84 6.95
CA GLU A 97 13.69 2.92 7.01
C GLU A 97 14.06 2.35 5.63
N ARG A 98 13.05 1.99 4.82
CA ARG A 98 13.27 1.53 3.44
C ARG A 98 13.84 2.65 2.57
N TYR A 99 13.40 3.89 2.73
CA TYR A 99 13.94 5.01 1.97
C TYR A 99 15.40 5.28 2.32
N LEU A 100 15.80 5.15 3.59
CA LEU A 100 17.23 5.18 3.99
C LEU A 100 18.02 4.03 3.33
N GLN A 101 17.45 2.83 3.22
CA GLN A 101 18.09 1.71 2.49
C GLN A 101 18.24 2.02 0.99
N LEU A 102 17.24 2.63 0.35
CA LEU A 102 17.35 3.07 -1.06
C LEU A 102 18.47 4.10 -1.21
N ARG A 103 18.48 5.10 -0.32
CA ARG A 103 19.48 6.17 -0.33
C ARG A 103 20.90 5.65 -0.11
N SER A 104 21.05 4.67 0.79
CA SER A 104 22.32 3.99 1.05
C SER A 104 22.80 3.21 -0.18
N ARG A 105 21.90 2.43 -0.80
CA ARG A 105 22.21 1.54 -1.92
C ARG A 105 22.43 2.25 -3.25
N TYR A 106 21.62 3.27 -3.54
CA TYR A 106 21.57 3.94 -4.84
C TYR A 106 21.93 5.43 -4.74
N GLY A 107 22.66 5.83 -3.69
CA GLY A 107 23.00 7.24 -3.46
C GLY A 107 23.82 7.90 -4.58
N ASP A 108 24.59 7.10 -5.33
CA ASP A 108 25.34 7.53 -6.51
C ASP A 108 24.53 7.46 -7.82
N GLN A 109 23.28 7.00 -7.75
CA GLN A 109 22.31 7.00 -8.83
C GLN A 109 21.03 7.70 -8.32
N PRO A 110 21.05 9.03 -8.12
CA PRO A 110 19.95 9.75 -7.47
C PRO A 110 18.56 9.48 -8.07
N PRO A 111 18.38 9.34 -9.41
CA PRO A 111 17.08 8.98 -9.99
C PRO A 111 16.53 7.65 -9.49
N LYS A 112 17.37 6.63 -9.22
CA LYS A 112 16.92 5.37 -8.61
C LYS A 112 16.46 5.58 -7.18
N THR A 113 17.08 6.49 -6.43
CA THR A 113 16.62 6.80 -5.07
C THR A 113 15.27 7.52 -5.12
N GLY A 114 15.16 8.63 -5.85
CA GLY A 114 13.92 9.43 -5.91
C GLY A 114 12.75 8.66 -6.50
N ILE A 115 12.91 8.07 -7.69
CA ILE A 115 11.86 7.26 -8.32
C ILE A 115 11.58 5.99 -7.52
N GLY A 116 12.58 5.43 -6.84
CA GLY A 116 12.39 4.32 -5.89
C GLY A 116 11.42 4.68 -4.77
N VAL A 117 11.53 5.88 -4.18
CA VAL A 117 10.60 6.37 -3.15
C VAL A 117 9.19 6.50 -3.73
N LEU A 118 9.02 7.18 -4.87
CA LEU A 118 7.69 7.37 -5.50
C LEU A 118 7.03 6.04 -5.91
N SER A 119 7.83 5.11 -6.45
CA SER A 119 7.35 3.77 -6.78
C SER A 119 6.90 3.02 -5.53
N PHE A 120 7.66 3.15 -4.43
CA PHE A 120 7.34 2.51 -3.16
C PHE A 120 6.10 3.09 -2.48
N VAL A 121 5.83 4.39 -2.67
CA VAL A 121 4.57 5.05 -2.25
C VAL A 121 3.38 4.59 -3.10
N GLY A 122 3.59 4.17 -4.35
CA GLY A 122 2.51 3.69 -5.22
C GLY A 122 2.10 4.67 -6.31
N TYR A 123 3.01 5.53 -6.78
CA TYR A 123 2.71 6.42 -7.91
C TYR A 123 2.61 5.63 -9.22
N PRO A 124 1.57 5.85 -10.04
CA PRO A 124 1.52 5.40 -11.43
C PRO A 124 2.31 6.36 -12.35
N GLY A 125 2.52 5.99 -13.61
CA GLY A 125 3.02 6.89 -14.65
C GLY A 125 4.47 7.39 -14.47
N LEU A 126 5.28 6.70 -13.66
CA LEU A 126 6.65 7.10 -13.34
C LEU A 126 7.60 7.06 -14.55
N ASP A 127 7.21 6.41 -15.65
CA ASP A 127 7.97 6.44 -16.90
C ASP A 127 8.04 7.86 -17.50
N SER A 128 7.04 8.71 -17.28
CA SER A 128 6.96 10.07 -17.82
C SER A 128 6.90 11.18 -16.77
N TRP A 129 6.83 10.84 -15.48
CA TRP A 129 6.66 11.80 -14.38
C TRP A 129 7.82 12.81 -14.30
N ASP A 130 7.58 14.10 -14.50
CA ASP A 130 8.61 15.14 -14.48
C ASP A 130 8.37 16.23 -13.42
N THR A 131 7.27 16.13 -12.67
CA THR A 131 6.94 17.05 -11.59
C THR A 131 7.99 17.00 -10.48
N PRO A 132 8.69 18.10 -10.17
CA PRO A 132 9.62 18.15 -9.05
C PRO A 132 8.93 17.74 -7.75
N THR A 133 9.52 16.76 -7.05
CA THR A 133 8.90 16.15 -5.86
C THR A 133 9.88 16.15 -4.71
N ASP A 134 9.38 16.40 -3.50
CA ASP A 134 10.12 16.32 -2.25
C ASP A 134 9.51 15.23 -1.36
N LEU A 135 10.32 14.70 -0.45
CA LEU A 135 9.88 13.84 0.65
C LEU A 135 9.87 14.69 1.92
N ALA A 136 8.67 14.97 2.43
CA ALA A 136 8.49 15.52 3.76
C ALA A 136 8.56 14.40 4.79
N VAL A 137 9.32 14.59 5.86
CA VAL A 137 9.34 13.73 7.05
C VAL A 137 8.90 14.55 8.24
N TYR A 138 7.98 14.05 9.05
CA TYR A 138 7.33 14.85 10.08
C TYR A 138 6.82 14.03 11.26
N THR A 139 6.52 14.75 12.34
CA THR A 139 5.73 14.24 13.47
C THR A 139 4.31 14.79 13.39
N LEU A 140 3.37 14.07 14.01
CA LEU A 140 1.98 14.52 14.08
C LEU A 140 1.72 15.33 15.36
N PRO A 141 0.78 16.29 15.33
CA PRO A 141 0.26 16.92 16.54
C PRO A 141 -0.23 15.89 17.57
N ALA A 142 -0.13 16.22 18.85
CA ALA A 142 -0.62 15.37 19.92
C ALA A 142 -2.12 15.06 19.73
N GLY A 143 -2.50 13.78 19.84
CA GLY A 143 -3.88 13.33 19.68
C GLY A 143 -4.31 13.03 18.24
N THR A 144 -3.53 13.43 17.23
CA THR A 144 -3.80 13.06 15.83
C THR A 144 -3.57 11.57 15.62
N ARG A 145 -4.54 10.89 15.01
CA ARG A 145 -4.47 9.46 14.72
C ARG A 145 -4.22 9.22 13.24
N ALA A 146 -3.09 8.59 12.92
CA ALA A 146 -2.89 7.96 11.63
C ALA A 146 -3.73 6.67 11.55
N GLN A 147 -4.34 6.41 10.40
CA GLN A 147 -5.26 5.30 10.21
C GLN A 147 -4.84 4.46 9.01
N VAL A 148 -4.97 3.14 9.12
CA VAL A 148 -4.72 2.22 8.02
C VAL A 148 -5.80 2.45 6.96
N PRO A 149 -5.46 2.74 5.68
CA PRO A 149 -6.45 3.02 4.63
C PRO A 149 -7.06 1.71 4.08
N ALA A 150 -7.62 0.92 4.99
CA ALA A 150 -8.46 -0.20 4.65
C ALA A 150 -9.83 0.29 4.17
N PHE A 151 -10.54 -0.51 3.36
CA PHE A 151 -11.88 -0.13 2.90
C PHE A 151 -12.83 0.10 4.08
N GLU A 152 -12.77 -0.73 5.10
CA GLU A 152 -13.55 -0.60 6.33
C GLU A 152 -13.23 0.69 7.09
N THR A 153 -11.98 1.15 7.05
CA THR A 153 -11.62 2.45 7.63
C THR A 153 -12.36 3.56 6.90
N TRP A 154 -12.38 3.54 5.56
CA TRP A 154 -13.09 4.54 4.78
C TRP A 154 -14.59 4.53 5.06
N PHE A 155 -15.22 3.36 5.14
CA PHE A 155 -16.65 3.25 5.40
C PHE A 155 -17.01 3.79 6.78
N ARG A 156 -16.23 3.44 7.82
CA ARG A 156 -16.41 4.02 9.15
C ARG A 156 -16.26 5.54 9.15
N LEU A 157 -15.26 6.08 8.45
CA LEU A 157 -15.06 7.53 8.36
C LEU A 157 -16.25 8.22 7.67
N LEU A 158 -16.80 7.62 6.64
CA LEU A 158 -17.99 8.12 5.97
C LEU A 158 -19.22 8.08 6.89
N ASP A 159 -19.44 6.98 7.62
CA ASP A 159 -20.51 6.87 8.61
C ASP A 159 -20.37 7.91 9.73
N GLU A 160 -19.17 8.11 10.26
CA GLU A 160 -18.90 9.11 11.31
C GLU A 160 -19.16 10.54 10.82
N LYS A 161 -18.85 10.83 9.54
CA LYS A 161 -18.95 12.19 8.99
C LYS A 161 -20.33 12.54 8.45
N PHE A 162 -20.98 11.59 7.78
CA PHE A 162 -22.22 11.80 7.04
C PHE A 162 -23.42 11.11 7.69
N GLY A 163 -23.20 10.34 8.76
CA GLY A 163 -24.19 9.50 9.40
C GLY A 163 -24.36 8.16 8.67
N HIS A 164 -25.09 7.25 9.31
CA HIS A 164 -25.56 6.04 8.64
C HIS A 164 -26.56 6.44 7.56
N THR A 165 -26.15 6.29 6.32
CA THR A 165 -26.93 6.68 5.14
C THR A 165 -27.01 5.48 4.20
N ASP A 166 -28.10 5.41 3.44
CA ASP A 166 -28.23 4.43 2.36
C ASP A 166 -27.24 4.71 1.20
N ALA A 167 -26.43 5.76 1.31
CA ALA A 167 -25.45 6.13 0.30
C ALA A 167 -24.29 5.12 0.19
N TYR A 168 -23.98 4.42 1.28
CA TYR A 168 -22.87 3.47 1.38
C TYR A 168 -23.36 2.12 1.94
N PRO A 169 -24.20 1.37 1.20
CA PRO A 169 -24.88 0.21 1.74
C PRO A 169 -23.91 -0.93 2.08
N LEU A 170 -24.18 -1.66 3.17
CA LEU A 170 -23.36 -2.77 3.66
C LEU A 170 -23.07 -3.83 2.59
N ALA A 171 -24.03 -4.09 1.68
CA ALA A 171 -23.84 -5.04 0.60
C ALA A 171 -22.68 -4.62 -0.34
N ALA A 172 -22.62 -3.35 -0.72
CA ALA A 172 -21.54 -2.81 -1.55
C ALA A 172 -20.19 -2.83 -0.82
N GLN A 173 -20.19 -2.47 0.47
CA GLN A 173 -19.00 -2.53 1.31
C GLN A 173 -18.44 -3.95 1.35
N ARG A 174 -19.29 -4.94 1.64
CA ARG A 174 -18.93 -6.36 1.66
C ARG A 174 -18.41 -6.82 0.31
N ASP A 175 -19.11 -6.52 -0.77
CA ASP A 175 -18.76 -7.01 -2.10
C ASP A 175 -17.42 -6.42 -2.57
N LEU A 176 -17.15 -5.15 -2.26
CA LEU A 176 -15.85 -4.52 -2.51
C LEU A 176 -14.72 -5.18 -1.72
N VAL A 177 -14.90 -5.42 -0.41
CA VAL A 177 -13.91 -6.10 0.43
C VAL A 177 -13.66 -7.53 -0.05
N LEU A 178 -14.70 -8.26 -0.44
CA LEU A 178 -14.59 -9.62 -0.96
C LEU A 178 -13.82 -9.68 -2.29
N ALA A 179 -14.01 -8.70 -3.18
CA ALA A 179 -13.28 -8.64 -4.44
C ALA A 179 -11.77 -8.55 -4.25
N TYR A 180 -11.30 -7.82 -3.24
CA TYR A 180 -9.87 -7.66 -2.95
C TYR A 180 -9.29 -8.77 -2.05
N SER A 181 -10.10 -9.34 -1.15
CA SER A 181 -9.63 -10.38 -0.21
C SER A 181 -9.54 -11.78 -0.82
N ARG A 182 -10.13 -12.01 -1.99
CA ARG A 182 -10.16 -13.32 -2.68
C ARG A 182 -9.10 -13.49 -3.77
N LEU A 183 -8.16 -12.56 -3.88
CA LEU A 183 -7.11 -12.62 -4.91
C LEU A 183 -6.25 -13.88 -4.76
N GLY A 184 -6.20 -14.65 -5.84
CA GLY A 184 -5.44 -15.88 -5.95
C GLY A 184 -3.94 -15.66 -6.26
N PRO A 185 -3.16 -16.75 -6.34
CA PRO A 185 -1.74 -16.68 -6.67
C PRO A 185 -1.51 -16.09 -8.08
N GLY A 186 -1.08 -14.83 -8.15
CA GLY A 186 -0.81 -14.13 -9.42
C GLY A 186 -1.83 -13.06 -9.79
N GLU A 187 -2.94 -12.98 -9.06
CA GLU A 187 -3.89 -11.88 -9.16
C GLU A 187 -3.46 -10.72 -8.27
N ASP A 188 -3.76 -9.48 -8.66
CA ASP A 188 -3.37 -8.28 -7.93
C ASP A 188 -4.48 -7.24 -7.85
N VAL A 189 -4.22 -6.16 -7.13
CA VAL A 189 -5.19 -5.10 -6.81
C VAL A 189 -5.66 -4.30 -8.03
N VAL A 190 -4.87 -4.26 -9.11
CA VAL A 190 -5.28 -3.60 -10.36
C VAL A 190 -6.21 -4.53 -11.16
N GLY A 191 -6.00 -5.85 -11.05
CA GLY A 191 -6.98 -6.85 -11.50
C GLY A 191 -8.30 -6.71 -10.75
N ALA A 192 -8.25 -6.68 -9.42
CA ALA A 192 -9.44 -6.45 -8.58
C ALA A 192 -10.17 -5.14 -8.96
N PHE A 193 -9.42 -4.06 -9.18
CA PHE A 193 -10.00 -2.79 -9.64
C PHE A 193 -10.71 -2.96 -10.99
N GLN A 194 -10.10 -3.65 -11.96
CA GLN A 194 -10.75 -3.93 -13.25
C GLN A 194 -12.01 -4.75 -13.07
N ASP A 195 -12.00 -5.78 -12.24
CA ASP A 195 -13.14 -6.68 -12.06
C ASP A 195 -14.31 -5.98 -11.38
N VAL A 196 -14.04 -5.10 -10.42
CA VAL A 196 -15.05 -4.28 -9.73
C VAL A 196 -15.58 -3.17 -10.64
N THR A 197 -14.72 -2.48 -11.39
CA THR A 197 -15.09 -1.23 -12.07
C THR A 197 -15.32 -1.39 -13.57
N GLY A 198 -14.90 -2.49 -14.18
CA GLY A 198 -14.83 -2.69 -15.64
C GLY A 198 -13.62 -2.01 -16.32
N CYS A 199 -12.93 -1.08 -15.65
CA CYS A 199 -11.86 -0.30 -16.26
C CYS A 199 -10.66 -1.19 -16.63
N LYS A 200 -10.35 -1.30 -17.94
CA LYS A 200 -9.29 -2.19 -18.44
C LYS A 200 -7.92 -1.85 -17.84
N ARG A 201 -7.34 -2.80 -17.12
CA ARG A 201 -5.98 -2.78 -16.53
C ARG A 201 -4.93 -2.22 -17.49
N ALA A 202 -4.86 -2.77 -18.70
CA ALA A 202 -3.82 -2.41 -19.67
C ALA A 202 -3.90 -0.94 -20.13
N ARG A 203 -5.07 -0.30 -19.99
CA ARG A 203 -5.26 1.12 -20.28
C ARG A 203 -4.94 1.98 -19.06
N LEU A 204 -5.40 1.58 -17.87
CA LEU A 204 -5.05 2.24 -16.60
C LEU A 204 -3.54 2.33 -16.40
N LEU A 205 -2.81 1.22 -16.62
CA LEU A 205 -1.34 1.19 -16.48
C LEU A 205 -0.60 2.03 -17.53
N LYS A 206 -1.28 2.46 -18.61
CA LYS A 206 -0.74 3.40 -19.59
C LYS A 206 -1.15 4.85 -19.30
N GLY A 207 -1.74 5.12 -18.13
CA GLY A 207 -2.18 6.46 -17.72
C GLY A 207 -3.50 6.91 -18.32
N ALA A 208 -4.31 6.01 -18.88
CA ALA A 208 -5.63 6.40 -19.39
C ALA A 208 -6.57 6.74 -18.22
N ALA A 209 -7.22 7.91 -18.30
CA ALA A 209 -8.25 8.29 -17.36
C ALA A 209 -9.46 7.34 -17.45
N PRO A 210 -10.17 7.09 -16.32
CA PRO A 210 -11.37 6.28 -16.32
C PRO A 210 -12.43 6.81 -17.29
N SER A 211 -12.93 5.93 -18.15
CA SER A 211 -13.90 6.28 -19.20
C SER A 211 -14.55 5.02 -19.78
N ALA A 212 -15.68 5.21 -20.46
CA ALA A 212 -16.33 4.13 -21.20
C ALA A 212 -15.42 3.56 -22.30
N ALA A 213 -14.54 4.40 -22.90
CA ALA A 213 -13.59 3.98 -23.93
C ALA A 213 -12.57 2.95 -23.42
N ILE A 214 -12.25 2.95 -22.13
CA ILE A 214 -11.40 1.93 -21.51
C ILE A 214 -12.20 0.80 -20.85
N GLY A 215 -13.51 0.76 -21.03
CA GLY A 215 -14.38 -0.32 -20.55
C GLY A 215 -14.94 -0.15 -19.14
N CYS A 216 -14.72 1.01 -18.50
CA CYS A 216 -15.32 1.26 -17.19
C CYS A 216 -16.85 1.10 -17.26
N SER A 217 -17.40 0.42 -16.26
CA SER A 217 -18.82 0.20 -16.07
C SER A 217 -19.57 1.52 -15.88
N ARG A 218 -20.85 1.49 -16.22
CA ARG A 218 -21.72 2.65 -16.06
C ARG A 218 -21.85 3.05 -14.59
N ASP A 219 -22.02 2.10 -13.68
CA ASP A 219 -22.23 2.40 -12.26
C ASP A 219 -21.03 3.13 -11.64
N PHE A 220 -19.80 2.74 -12.03
CA PHE A 220 -18.58 3.45 -11.67
C PHE A 220 -18.54 4.87 -12.26
N LEU A 221 -18.80 5.04 -13.56
CA LEU A 221 -18.71 6.34 -14.24
C LEU A 221 -19.80 7.32 -13.78
N ASP A 222 -21.02 6.83 -13.59
CA ASP A 222 -22.15 7.61 -13.09
C ASP A 222 -21.88 8.04 -11.63
N ALA A 223 -21.18 7.23 -10.82
CA ALA A 223 -20.75 7.60 -9.47
C ALA A 223 -19.68 8.71 -9.47
N LEU A 224 -18.68 8.64 -10.37
CA LEU A 224 -17.70 9.71 -10.57
C LEU A 224 -18.40 11.02 -10.96
N ALA A 225 -19.33 10.94 -11.93
CA ALA A 225 -20.09 12.11 -12.39
C ALA A 225 -20.95 12.72 -11.28
N ALA A 226 -21.63 11.89 -10.47
CA ALA A 226 -22.45 12.35 -9.36
C ALA A 226 -21.63 12.93 -8.19
N ALA A 227 -20.41 12.42 -7.96
CA ALA A 227 -19.50 12.97 -6.97
C ALA A 227 -18.96 14.36 -7.39
N GLY A 228 -18.86 14.60 -8.69
CA GLY A 228 -18.40 15.86 -9.26
C GLY A 228 -16.87 15.98 -9.32
N PRO A 229 -16.31 17.21 -9.40
CA PRO A 229 -14.87 17.41 -9.56
C PRO A 229 -14.06 16.80 -8.41
N SER A 230 -12.87 16.27 -8.73
CA SER A 230 -11.95 15.75 -7.73
C SER A 230 -11.32 16.91 -6.95
N PRO A 231 -10.76 16.70 -5.75
CA PRO A 231 -9.93 17.72 -5.12
C PRO A 231 -8.74 18.17 -5.99
N TYR A 232 -8.25 17.31 -6.88
CA TYR A 232 -7.27 17.71 -7.91
C TYR A 232 -7.78 18.79 -8.87
N ASP A 233 -9.10 18.88 -9.06
CA ASP A 233 -9.77 19.87 -9.90
C ASP A 233 -10.29 21.08 -9.10
N GLY A 234 -9.80 21.27 -7.86
CA GLY A 234 -10.16 22.39 -6.98
C GLY A 234 -11.41 22.17 -6.12
N ALA A 235 -11.95 20.95 -6.07
CA ALA A 235 -13.04 20.60 -5.17
C ALA A 235 -12.54 20.28 -3.74
N SER A 236 -13.44 19.86 -2.85
CA SER A 236 -13.07 19.23 -1.57
C SER A 236 -13.60 17.81 -1.49
N SER A 237 -12.88 16.91 -0.82
CA SER A 237 -13.31 15.53 -0.59
C SER A 237 -14.68 15.49 0.10
N LEU A 238 -14.90 16.38 1.07
CA LEU A 238 -16.17 16.44 1.80
C LEU A 238 -17.34 16.84 0.89
N ALA A 239 -17.14 17.84 0.02
CA ALA A 239 -18.16 18.20 -0.98
C ALA A 239 -18.37 17.06 -1.98
N CYS A 240 -17.30 16.41 -2.43
CA CYS A 240 -17.36 15.29 -3.35
C CYS A 240 -18.18 14.11 -2.81
N PHE A 241 -17.94 13.69 -1.55
CA PHE A 241 -18.76 12.66 -0.89
C PHE A 241 -20.20 13.11 -0.67
N ALA A 242 -20.42 14.37 -0.27
CA ALA A 242 -21.77 14.92 -0.09
C ALA A 242 -22.57 14.92 -1.40
N ASN A 243 -21.94 15.30 -2.51
CA ASN A 243 -22.55 15.30 -3.85
C ASN A 243 -22.98 13.88 -4.24
N PHE A 244 -22.11 12.89 -4.06
CA PHE A 244 -22.46 11.49 -4.32
C PHE A 244 -23.63 11.01 -3.44
N GLN A 245 -23.62 11.37 -2.16
CA GLN A 245 -24.70 11.02 -1.23
C GLN A 245 -26.04 11.60 -1.69
N SER A 246 -26.10 12.88 -2.05
CA SER A 246 -27.36 13.55 -2.41
C SER A 246 -27.79 13.36 -3.87
N GLY A 247 -26.83 13.20 -4.78
CA GLY A 247 -27.05 13.29 -6.22
C GLY A 247 -27.01 11.97 -6.98
N TYR A 248 -26.40 10.92 -6.42
CA TYR A 248 -26.31 9.64 -7.12
C TYR A 248 -27.62 8.85 -7.01
N THR A 249 -28.21 8.53 -8.17
CA THR A 249 -29.49 7.81 -8.30
C THR A 249 -29.34 6.40 -8.88
N GLY A 250 -28.11 5.99 -9.22
CA GLY A 250 -27.81 4.66 -9.74
C GLY A 250 -27.70 3.58 -8.67
N PRO A 251 -27.38 2.33 -9.06
CA PRO A 251 -27.11 1.24 -8.13
C PRO A 251 -25.92 1.58 -7.23
N ARG A 252 -26.13 1.60 -5.91
CA ARG A 252 -25.08 1.82 -4.92
C ARG A 252 -24.35 0.52 -4.63
N ASP A 253 -23.65 0.00 -5.65
CA ASP A 253 -22.90 -1.26 -5.60
C ASP A 253 -21.40 -1.05 -5.33
N ALA A 254 -20.62 -2.13 -5.41
CA ALA A 254 -19.17 -2.07 -5.22
C ALA A 254 -18.46 -1.19 -6.26
N ALA A 255 -18.97 -1.11 -7.49
CA ALA A 255 -18.40 -0.28 -8.55
C ALA A 255 -18.60 1.21 -8.26
N ALA A 256 -19.82 1.59 -7.87
CA ALA A 256 -20.13 2.97 -7.46
C ALA A 256 -19.32 3.39 -6.22
N LEU A 257 -19.24 2.51 -5.22
CA LEU A 257 -18.47 2.75 -4.00
C LEU A 257 -16.97 2.88 -4.29
N ARG A 258 -16.43 2.04 -5.19
CA ARG A 258 -15.05 2.16 -5.63
C ARG A 258 -14.79 3.46 -6.39
N GLY A 259 -15.77 3.91 -7.17
CA GLY A 259 -15.76 5.17 -7.90
C GLY A 259 -15.71 6.39 -7.00
N VAL A 260 -16.57 6.46 -5.99
CA VAL A 260 -16.57 7.62 -5.08
C VAL A 260 -15.27 7.71 -4.25
N LEU A 261 -14.70 6.58 -3.80
CA LEU A 261 -13.40 6.58 -3.13
C LEU A 261 -12.24 7.01 -4.06
N TYR A 262 -12.28 6.56 -5.33
CA TYR A 262 -11.34 7.00 -6.36
C TYR A 262 -11.42 8.52 -6.56
N GLN A 263 -12.62 9.05 -6.76
CA GLN A 263 -12.84 10.45 -7.12
C GLN A 263 -12.55 11.41 -5.96
N CYS A 264 -13.04 11.06 -4.76
CA CYS A 264 -13.08 11.99 -3.65
C CYS A 264 -11.84 11.94 -2.76
N GLN A 265 -11.07 10.84 -2.77
CA GLN A 265 -10.00 10.64 -1.77
C GLN A 265 -8.73 10.01 -2.35
N ASP A 266 -8.63 9.97 -3.68
CA ASP A 266 -7.47 9.44 -4.41
C ASP A 266 -7.11 8.01 -3.98
N ALA A 267 -8.12 7.20 -3.67
CA ALA A 267 -7.93 5.76 -3.59
C ALA A 267 -7.83 5.24 -5.03
N GLY A 268 -6.70 5.48 -5.70
CA GLY A 268 -6.46 5.09 -7.10
C GLY A 268 -6.43 3.58 -7.32
N PHE A 269 -6.28 3.12 -8.57
CA PHE A 269 -6.30 1.68 -8.92
C PHE A 269 -5.16 0.84 -8.31
N LEU A 270 -4.16 1.49 -7.71
CA LEU A 270 -3.08 0.85 -6.95
C LEU A 270 -3.41 0.70 -5.46
N ASN A 271 -4.45 1.36 -4.95
CA ASN A 271 -4.86 1.23 -3.57
C ASN A 271 -5.32 -0.21 -3.27
N THR A 272 -4.75 -0.77 -2.21
CA THR A 272 -4.91 -2.19 -1.89
C THR A 272 -6.09 -2.48 -0.97
N GLY A 273 -6.65 -1.45 -0.32
CA GLY A 273 -7.70 -1.62 0.69
C GLY A 273 -7.26 -2.36 1.96
N VAL A 274 -5.95 -2.57 2.17
CA VAL A 274 -5.41 -3.26 3.36
C VAL A 274 -4.24 -2.51 4.03
N GLY A 275 -3.99 -1.26 3.60
CA GLY A 275 -2.95 -0.39 4.15
C GLY A 275 -1.51 -0.85 3.90
N LEU A 276 -1.31 -1.53 2.77
CA LEU A 276 0.00 -1.77 2.19
C LEU A 276 0.04 -1.08 0.83
N GLY A 277 1.15 -0.43 0.50
CA GLY A 277 1.35 0.11 -0.84
C GLY A 277 1.53 -1.02 -1.86
N TYR A 278 1.29 -0.68 -3.12
CA TYR A 278 1.48 -1.60 -4.25
C TYR A 278 1.91 -0.82 -5.48
N ASN A 279 2.77 -1.42 -6.30
CA ASN A 279 3.10 -0.86 -7.60
C ASN A 279 3.37 -1.95 -8.64
N THR A 280 3.00 -1.71 -9.90
CA THR A 280 3.31 -2.64 -11.00
C THR A 280 4.74 -2.52 -11.53
N TYR A 281 5.45 -1.46 -11.17
CA TYR A 281 6.88 -1.32 -11.45
C TYR A 281 7.73 -2.30 -10.63
N ALA A 282 9.00 -2.46 -11.01
CA ALA A 282 9.94 -3.28 -10.27
C ALA A 282 10.14 -2.74 -8.85
N ASN A 283 9.87 -3.56 -7.84
CA ASN A 283 10.21 -3.21 -6.46
C ASN A 283 11.74 -3.06 -6.34
N PRO A 284 12.25 -1.91 -5.87
CA PRO A 284 13.69 -1.61 -5.85
C PRO A 284 14.52 -2.50 -4.92
N PHE A 285 13.87 -3.24 -4.02
CA PHE A 285 14.51 -4.18 -3.11
C PHE A 285 14.56 -5.61 -3.64
N VAL A 286 13.91 -5.87 -4.77
CA VAL A 286 13.88 -7.18 -5.41
C VAL A 286 14.72 -7.07 -6.68
N CYS A 287 15.92 -7.66 -6.68
CA CYS A 287 16.84 -7.66 -7.83
C CYS A 287 16.34 -8.54 -8.98
N LYS A 288 15.20 -8.18 -9.55
CA LYS A 288 14.53 -8.81 -10.67
C LYS A 288 13.78 -7.74 -11.47
N SER A 289 13.61 -7.97 -12.76
CA SER A 289 12.72 -7.15 -13.59
C SER A 289 11.29 -7.19 -13.07
N ALA A 290 10.49 -6.15 -13.39
CA ALA A 290 9.09 -6.06 -12.97
C ALA A 290 8.32 -7.33 -13.36
N ALA A 291 8.52 -7.85 -14.58
CA ALA A 291 7.88 -9.05 -15.09
C ALA A 291 8.28 -10.35 -14.35
N ALA A 292 9.49 -10.40 -13.77
CA ALA A 292 9.99 -11.57 -13.04
C ALA A 292 9.68 -11.52 -11.52
N GLN A 293 9.10 -10.42 -11.04
CA GLN A 293 8.63 -10.30 -9.65
C GLN A 293 7.22 -10.88 -9.51
N THR A 294 7.02 -11.66 -8.46
CA THR A 294 5.68 -12.12 -8.06
C THR A 294 4.83 -10.95 -7.58
N VAL A 295 3.50 -11.10 -7.59
CA VAL A 295 2.59 -10.08 -7.03
C VAL A 295 2.95 -9.73 -5.57
N ARG A 296 3.25 -10.73 -4.75
CA ARG A 296 3.66 -10.51 -3.34
C ARG A 296 4.91 -9.62 -3.24
N GLN A 297 5.86 -9.77 -4.16
CA GLN A 297 7.08 -8.96 -4.18
C GLN A 297 6.84 -7.50 -4.59
N ARG A 298 5.68 -7.19 -5.18
CA ARG A 298 5.28 -5.84 -5.60
C ARG A 298 4.52 -5.06 -4.54
N TYR A 299 4.11 -5.69 -3.45
CA TYR A 299 3.66 -4.97 -2.27
C TYR A 299 4.84 -4.25 -1.62
N THR A 300 4.59 -3.04 -1.13
CA THR A 300 5.62 -2.14 -0.62
C THR A 300 5.45 -1.93 0.89
N GLY A 301 5.52 -0.69 1.36
CA GLY A 301 5.48 -0.36 2.79
C GLY A 301 4.07 -0.25 3.35
N ARG A 302 3.98 0.08 4.62
CA ARG A 302 2.71 0.37 5.29
C ARG A 302 2.24 1.77 4.91
N GLU A 303 0.99 1.87 4.53
CA GLU A 303 0.33 3.12 4.21
C GLU A 303 -0.58 3.55 5.37
N PHE A 304 -0.70 4.85 5.52
CA PHE A 304 -1.57 5.50 6.46
C PHE A 304 -2.30 6.64 5.76
N VAL A 305 -3.45 7.00 6.33
CA VAL A 305 -4.13 8.26 6.08
C VAL A 305 -4.26 9.03 7.39
N LEU A 306 -4.06 10.33 7.31
CA LEU A 306 -4.11 11.27 8.43
C LEU A 306 -4.81 12.55 8.00
N PRO A 307 -5.45 13.30 8.91
CA PRO A 307 -6.14 14.54 8.55
C PRO A 307 -5.22 15.44 7.74
N ASN A 308 -5.68 15.91 6.58
CA ASN A 308 -4.84 16.77 5.75
C ASN A 308 -4.56 18.08 6.49
N ALA A 309 -3.31 18.53 6.43
CA ALA A 309 -2.83 19.70 7.16
C ALA A 309 -1.73 20.41 6.38
N SER A 310 -1.54 21.69 6.68
CA SER A 310 -0.37 22.43 6.23
C SER A 310 0.88 22.00 7.00
N PHE A 311 2.06 22.11 6.38
CA PHE A 311 3.33 21.85 7.05
C PHE A 311 3.57 22.80 8.23
N GLY A 312 2.98 24.00 8.22
CA GLY A 312 3.04 24.97 9.31
C GLY A 312 2.23 24.57 10.55
N GLU A 313 1.28 23.65 10.42
CA GLU A 313 0.50 23.11 11.56
C GLU A 313 1.17 21.90 12.21
N LEU A 314 2.26 21.39 11.64
CA LEU A 314 2.99 20.25 12.18
C LEU A 314 3.97 20.68 13.28
N PRO A 315 4.15 19.90 14.35
CA PRO A 315 5.13 20.21 15.39
C PRO A 315 6.57 20.28 14.87
N SER A 316 6.89 19.43 13.89
CA SER A 316 8.17 19.45 13.18
C SER A 316 8.06 18.75 11.84
N HIS A 317 8.74 19.28 10.83
CA HIS A 317 8.93 18.62 9.54
C HIS A 317 10.32 18.94 8.98
N ALA A 318 10.78 18.12 8.04
CA ALA A 318 11.95 18.37 7.22
C ALA A 318 11.69 17.88 5.80
N ASP A 319 12.03 18.70 4.81
CA ASP A 319 11.88 18.36 3.41
C ASP A 319 13.20 17.90 2.79
N ILE A 320 13.09 16.86 1.98
CA ILE A 320 14.21 16.24 1.28
C ILE A 320 13.91 16.27 -0.22
N PRO A 321 14.65 17.08 -1.00
CA PRO A 321 14.53 17.08 -2.45
C PRO A 321 14.82 15.70 -3.04
N LEU A 322 13.88 15.17 -3.82
CA LEU A 322 14.10 13.94 -4.58
C LEU A 322 14.57 14.30 -5.99
N ASP A 323 15.72 13.77 -6.37
CA ASP A 323 16.18 13.79 -7.76
C ASP A 323 15.50 12.65 -8.52
N LEU A 324 14.69 13.02 -9.51
CA LEU A 324 13.92 12.08 -10.32
C LEU A 324 14.62 11.73 -11.64
N GLY A 325 15.70 12.44 -11.98
CA GLY A 325 16.33 12.40 -13.30
C GLY A 325 15.35 12.67 -14.45
N SER A 326 15.83 12.46 -15.67
CA SER A 326 14.98 12.51 -16.86
C SER A 326 14.27 11.17 -17.11
N PRO A 327 13.05 11.17 -17.68
CA PRO A 327 12.30 9.96 -18.06
C PRO A 327 13.12 8.86 -18.74
N ASN A 328 14.01 9.20 -19.68
CA ASN A 328 14.83 8.23 -20.42
C ASN A 328 15.86 7.48 -19.55
N GLN A 329 16.14 7.93 -18.32
CA GLN A 329 17.06 7.28 -17.39
C GLN A 329 16.39 6.16 -16.57
N ARG A 330 15.06 5.99 -16.69
CA ARG A 330 14.24 5.19 -15.77
C ARG A 330 13.96 3.77 -16.25
N GLY A 331 14.79 3.23 -17.14
CA GLY A 331 14.66 1.85 -17.60
C GLY A 331 14.64 0.81 -16.48
N PHE A 332 15.16 1.15 -15.29
CA PHE A 332 15.13 0.31 -14.08
C PHE A 332 13.72 0.03 -13.56
N LEU A 333 12.72 0.88 -13.84
CA LEU A 333 11.32 0.66 -13.46
C LEU A 333 10.77 -0.65 -14.05
N GLN A 334 11.26 -1.06 -15.21
CA GLN A 334 10.87 -2.30 -15.89
C GLN A 334 11.94 -3.38 -15.76
N LYS A 335 13.21 -3.02 -15.96
CA LYS A 335 14.33 -3.96 -16.02
C LYS A 335 14.79 -4.46 -14.64
N GLY A 336 14.48 -3.72 -13.57
CA GLY A 336 15.01 -3.95 -12.23
C GLY A 336 16.00 -2.86 -11.83
N TYR A 337 16.14 -2.65 -10.51
CA TYR A 337 17.07 -1.66 -9.95
C TYR A 337 18.50 -2.18 -9.83
N CYS A 338 18.63 -3.51 -9.80
CA CYS A 338 19.84 -4.29 -10.04
C CYS A 338 19.74 -4.75 -11.51
#